data_AF-A0A6L6XFT7-F1
#
_entry.id   AF-A0A6L6XFT7-F1
#
_cell.length_a   1.000
_cell.length_b   1.000
_cell.length_c   1.000
_cell.angle_alpha   90.00
_cell.angle_beta   90.00
_cell.angle_gamma   90.00
#
_symmetry.space_group_name_H-M   'P 1'
#
loop_
_entity.id
_entity.type
_entity.pdbx_description
1 polymer ?
#
loop_
_entity_poly.entity_id
_entity_poly.type
_entity_poly.pdbx_seq_one_letter_code
_entity_poly.pdbx_strand_id
1 'polypeptide(L)' 'MSKEDFIAVFETTLVCANLNIIGLSLVDDNNVLITFKGNGTRKVNIEADSYGAIIVDVMKHAF' A
#
# COMPACT_ATOMS: atom_id res chain seq x y z
N MET A 1 -0.90 10.86 13.03
CA MET A 1 -1.53 10.00 12.01
C MET A 1 -1.33 8.57 12.47
N SER A 2 -2.39 7.79 12.64
CA SER A 2 -2.25 6.36 12.91
C SER A 2 -1.76 5.61 11.66
N LYS A 3 -1.40 4.33 11.77
CA LYS A 3 -1.03 3.52 10.60
C LYS A 3 -2.24 3.34 9.67
N GLU A 4 -3.41 3.20 10.25
CA GLU A 4 -4.69 3.08 9.55
C GLU A 4 -5.01 4.34 8.75
N ASP A 5 -4.82 5.52 9.35
CA ASP A 5 -5.00 6.81 8.66
C ASP A 5 -4.04 6.92 7.46
N PHE A 6 -2.77 6.54 7.65
CA PHE A 6 -1.77 6.55 6.59
C PHE A 6 -2.17 5.61 5.45
N ILE A 7 -2.59 4.39 5.76
CA ILE A 7 -3.01 3.40 4.76
C ILE A 7 -4.23 3.91 3.98
N ALA A 8 -5.23 4.49 4.64
CA ALA A 8 -6.40 5.03 3.97
C ALA A 8 -6.06 6.18 3.00
N VAL A 9 -5.20 7.10 3.42
CA VAL A 9 -4.70 8.20 2.56
C VAL A 9 -3.88 7.65 1.40
N PHE A 10 -3.01 6.67 1.67
CA PHE A 10 -2.13 6.10 0.67
C PHE A 10 -2.90 5.28 -0.37
N GLU A 11 -3.87 4.47 0.06
CA GLU A 11 -4.81 3.77 -0.82
C GLU A 11 -5.54 4.74 -1.73
N THR A 12 -6.14 5.79 -1.16
CA THR A 12 -6.84 6.83 -1.93
C THR A 12 -5.92 7.43 -2.98
N THR A 13 -4.67 7.75 -2.60
CA THR A 13 -3.68 8.33 -3.52
C THR A 13 -3.37 7.40 -4.70
N LEU A 14 -3.11 6.11 -4.43
CA LEU A 14 -2.77 5.13 -5.46
C LEU A 14 -3.94 4.84 -6.42
N VAL A 15 -5.15 4.76 -5.87
CA VAL A 15 -6.38 4.58 -6.66
C VAL A 15 -6.65 5.81 -7.52
N CYS A 16 -6.54 7.03 -6.96
CA CYS A 16 -6.70 8.28 -7.71
C CYS A 16 -5.63 8.48 -8.78
N ALA A 17 -4.40 7.99 -8.55
CA ALA A 17 -3.33 7.99 -9.54
C ALA A 17 -3.57 6.99 -10.69
N ASN A 18 -4.69 6.25 -10.68
CA ASN A 18 -5.08 5.23 -11.65
C ASN A 18 -4.00 4.16 -11.88
N LEU A 19 -3.24 3.83 -10.83
CA LEU A 19 -2.27 2.75 -10.88
C LEU A 19 -2.98 1.40 -10.98
N ASN A 20 -2.22 0.33 -11.19
CA ASN A 20 -2.77 -1.02 -11.30
C ASN A 20 -3.22 -1.61 -9.94
N ILE A 21 -3.61 -0.77 -8.99
CA ILE A 21 -3.95 -1.10 -7.60
C ILE A 21 -5.43 -0.78 -7.38
N ILE A 22 -6.12 -1.64 -6.64
CA ILE A 22 -7.54 -1.47 -6.27
C ILE A 22 -7.79 -1.36 -4.77
N GLY A 23 -6.79 -1.67 -3.94
CA GLY A 23 -6.94 -1.52 -2.50
C GLY A 23 -5.68 -1.90 -1.72
N LEU A 24 -5.57 -1.35 -0.52
CA LEU A 24 -4.56 -1.68 0.47
C LEU A 24 -5.28 -2.01 1.79
N SER A 25 -4.88 -3.08 2.45
CA SER A 25 -5.45 -3.46 3.75
C SER A 25 -4.36 -3.84 4.74
N LEU A 26 -4.46 -3.33 5.97
CA LEU A 26 -3.60 -3.76 7.06
C LEU A 26 -3.94 -5.21 7.40
N VAL A 27 -2.93 -6.09 7.42
CA VAL A 27 -3.09 -7.52 7.75
C VAL A 27 -2.71 -7.78 9.20
N ASP A 28 -1.70 -7.06 9.67
CA ASP A 28 -1.18 -7.05 11.03
C ASP A 28 -0.41 -5.74 11.24
N ASP A 29 0.05 -5.44 12.46
CA ASP A 29 0.71 -4.17 12.80
C ASP A 29 1.91 -3.82 11.90
N ASN A 30 2.48 -4.82 11.24
CA ASN A 30 3.72 -4.73 10.50
C ASN A 30 3.52 -4.92 9.00
N ASN A 31 2.31 -5.23 8.52
CA ASN A 31 2.16 -5.60 7.11
C ASN A 31 0.86 -5.10 6.49
N VAL A 32 0.99 -4.73 5.22
CA VAL A 32 -0.13 -4.33 4.35
C VAL A 32 -0.24 -5.29 3.17
N LEU A 33 -1.46 -5.66 2.81
CA LEU A 33 -1.78 -6.41 1.60
C LEU A 33 -2.22 -5.44 0.51
N ILE A 34 -1.50 -5.43 -0.59
CA ILE A 34 -1.86 -4.68 -1.80
C ILE A 34 -2.64 -5.61 -2.71
N THR A 35 -3.76 -5.13 -3.24
CA THR A 35 -4.56 -5.84 -4.24
C THR A 35 -4.47 -5.11 -5.59
N PHE A 36 -4.14 -5.84 -6.65
CA PHE A 36 -3.97 -5.30 -8.00
C PHE A 36 -5.21 -5.56 -8.88
N LYS A 37 -5.44 -4.77 -9.94
CA LYS A 37 -6.62 -4.95 -10.85
C LYS A 37 -6.65 -6.32 -11.54
N GLY A 38 -5.52 -7.03 -11.59
CA GLY A 38 -5.39 -8.39 -12.12
C GLY A 38 -5.62 -9.52 -11.09
N ASN A 39 -6.25 -9.25 -9.95
CA ASN A 39 -6.45 -10.20 -8.82
C ASN A 39 -5.16 -10.72 -8.17
N GLY A 40 -4.00 -10.14 -8.51
CA GLY A 40 -2.77 -10.38 -7.76
C GLY A 40 -2.82 -9.71 -6.40
N THR A 41 -2.17 -10.33 -5.41
CA THR A 41 -1.99 -9.73 -4.09
C THR A 41 -0.53 -9.77 -3.67
N ARG A 42 -0.06 -8.74 -2.94
CA ARG A 42 1.30 -8.70 -2.39
C ARG A 42 1.30 -8.19 -0.96
N LYS A 43 1.95 -8.95 -0.07
CA LYS A 43 2.21 -8.54 1.32
C LYS A 43 3.48 -7.69 1.37
N VAL A 44 3.41 -6.51 1.96
CA VAL A 44 4.52 -5.56 2.13
C VAL A 44 4.70 -5.29 3.61
N ASN A 45 5.94 -5.44 4.09
CA ASN A 45 6.31 -5.11 5.46
C ASN A 45 6.43 -3.59 5.59
N ILE A 46 5.83 -3.04 6.66
CA ILE A 46 5.81 -1.63 7.03
C ILE A 46 6.42 -1.40 8.44
N GLU A 47 6.99 -2.44 9.05
CA GLU A 47 7.71 -2.38 10.32
C GLU A 47 9.06 -1.68 10.13
N ALA A 48 9.32 -0.66 10.95
CA ALA A 48 10.54 0.15 10.97
C ALA A 48 10.84 1.02 9.72
N ASP A 49 10.02 0.97 8.68
CA ASP A 49 10.19 1.83 7.50
C ASP A 49 9.55 3.21 7.67
N SER A 50 10.22 4.23 7.11
CA SER A 50 9.59 5.54 6.93
C SER A 50 8.47 5.46 5.89
N TYR A 51 7.45 6.31 6.01
CA TYR A 51 6.35 6.39 5.02
C TYR A 51 6.86 6.50 3.57
N GLY A 52 7.99 7.17 3.35
CA GLY A 52 8.61 7.28 2.03
C GLY A 52 9.17 5.96 1.48
N ALA A 53 9.75 5.11 2.32
CA ALA A 53 10.27 3.81 1.91
C ALA A 53 9.12 2.87 1.47
N ILE A 54 8.00 2.91 2.21
CA ILE A 54 6.78 2.17 1.87
C ILE A 54 6.24 2.62 0.51
N ILE A 55 6.15 3.94 0.28
CA ILE A 55 5.70 4.49 -1.00
C ILE A 55 6.58 4.00 -2.15
N VAL A 56 7.91 4.09 -2.00
CA VAL A 56 8.84 3.66 -3.04
C VAL A 56 8.72 2.16 -3.31
N ASP A 57 8.58 1.31 -2.29
CA ASP A 57 8.41 -0.12 -2.51
C ASP A 57 7.11 -0.43 -3.27
N VAL A 58 5.98 0.14 -2.84
CA VAL A 58 4.70 -0.05 -3.55
C VAL A 58 4.77 0.44 -5.00
N MET A 59 5.41 1.58 -5.24
CA MET A 59 5.55 2.14 -6.58
C MET A 59 6.40 1.27 -7.52
N LYS A 60 7.35 0.46 -7.03
CA LYS A 60 8.08 -0.51 -7.87
C LYS A 60 7.17 -1.58 -8.48
N HIS A 61 6.00 -1.79 -7.91
CA HIS A 61 5.06 -2.85 -8.30
C HIS A 61 3.75 -2.32 -8.86
N ALA A 62 3.57 -1.00 -8.92
CA ALA A 62 2.34 -0.36 -9.36
C ALA A 62 2.26 -0.15 -10.89
N PHE A 63 3.37 -0.39 -11.61
CA PHE A 63 3.51 -0.30 -13.07
C PHE A 63 3.39 -1.66 -13.76
#